data_AF-H8KLN2-F1
#
_entry.id   AF-H8KLN2-F1
#
_cell.length_a   1.000
_cell.length_b   1.000
_cell.length_c   1.000
_cell.angle_alpha   90.00
_cell.angle_beta   90.00
_cell.angle_gamma   90.00
#
_symmetry.space_group_name_H-M   'P 1'
#
loop_
_entity.id
_entity.type
_entity.pdbx_description
1 polymer ?
#
loop_
_entity_poly.entity_id
_entity_poly.type
_entity_poly.pdbx_seq_one_letter_code
_entity_poly.pdbx_strand_id
1 'polypeptide(L)'
;MDNLVINDFDKFNSSAIKGKIEKIEIVHHMSSFTILETNERYVFAPYTSDLNENNSFDLFAKKGDLVVKKSYSDTLKLIKGNKTYLYTFRKINQ
;
A
#
# COMPACT_ATOMS: atom_id res chain seq x y z
N MET A 1 15.12 10.96 8.66
CA MET A 1 13.76 10.62 8.22
C MET A 1 12.81 11.16 9.28
N ASP A 2 11.69 11.78 8.93
CA ASP A 2 10.77 12.32 9.93
C ASP A 2 10.12 11.19 10.74
N ASN A 3 9.95 11.39 12.05
CA ASN A 3 9.33 10.38 12.94
C ASN A 3 7.92 9.96 12.49
N LEU A 4 7.18 10.88 11.86
CA LEU A 4 5.86 10.59 11.28
C LEU A 4 5.94 9.54 10.18
N VAL A 5 6.95 9.64 9.31
CA VAL A 5 7.17 8.70 8.20
C VAL A 5 7.52 7.31 8.72
N ILE A 6 8.34 7.23 9.78
CA ILE A 6 8.68 5.97 10.44
C ILE A 6 7.42 5.34 11.06
N ASN A 7 6.64 6.11 11.82
CA ASN A 7 5.42 5.62 12.45
C ASN A 7 4.37 5.13 11.45
N ASP A 8 4.17 5.87 10.36
CA ASP A 8 3.25 5.50 9.28
C ASP A 8 3.68 4.20 8.60
N PHE A 9 4.98 4.05 8.33
CA PHE A 9 5.53 2.82 7.76
C PHE A 9 5.47 1.64 8.73
N ASP A 10 5.78 1.84 10.02
CA ASP A 10 5.73 0.79 11.03
C ASP A 10 4.30 0.28 11.21
N LYS A 11 3.30 1.17 11.20
CA LYS A 11 1.88 0.79 11.14
C LYS A 11 1.58 -0.05 9.90
N PHE A 12 1.94 0.41 8.71
CA PHE A 12 1.71 -0.34 7.47
C PHE A 12 2.40 -1.72 7.48
N ASN A 13 3.66 -1.76 7.91
CA ASN A 13 4.47 -2.96 7.87
C ASN A 13 3.94 -4.01 8.85
N SER A 14 3.59 -3.60 10.08
CA SER A 14 3.08 -4.49 11.13
C SER A 14 1.62 -4.90 10.97
N SER A 15 0.80 -4.17 10.21
CA SER A 15 -0.60 -4.52 10.00
C SER A 15 -0.82 -5.70 9.05
N ALA A 16 -1.79 -6.54 9.41
CA ALA A 16 -2.47 -7.40 8.45
C ALA A 16 -3.59 -6.60 7.77
N ILE A 17 -3.50 -6.42 6.46
CA ILE A 17 -4.38 -5.55 5.69
C ILE A 17 -5.21 -6.43 4.76
N LYS A 18 -6.53 -6.30 4.84
CA LYS A 18 -7.47 -6.88 3.87
C LYS A 18 -8.70 -6.00 3.81
N GLY A 19 -8.96 -5.38 2.66
CA GLY A 19 -10.13 -4.53 2.50
C GLY A 19 -10.15 -3.81 1.17
N LYS A 20 -11.28 -3.18 0.88
CA LYS A 20 -11.41 -2.39 -0.35
C LYS A 20 -10.81 -1.01 -0.14
N ILE A 21 -10.17 -0.48 -1.16
CA ILE A 21 -9.69 0.90 -1.17
C ILE A 21 -10.90 1.83 -1.20
N GLU A 22 -10.95 2.80 -0.30
CA GLU A 22 -11.86 3.94 -0.37
C GLU A 22 -11.18 5.15 -1.01
N LYS A 23 -9.93 5.41 -0.62
CA LYS A 23 -9.18 6.61 -1.04
C LYS A 23 -7.73 6.27 -1.29
N ILE A 24 -7.13 6.98 -2.25
CA ILE A 24 -5.69 6.97 -2.53
C ILE A 24 -5.17 8.40 -2.45
N GLU A 25 -4.01 8.57 -1.84
CA GLU A 25 -3.37 9.86 -1.62
C GLU A 25 -1.86 9.73 -1.75
N ILE A 26 -1.18 10.86 -1.91
CA ILE A 26 0.27 10.95 -1.76
C ILE A 26 0.54 11.64 -0.43
N VAL A 27 1.29 10.98 0.44
CA VAL A 27 1.65 11.48 1.78
C VAL A 27 3.16 11.33 1.94
N HIS A 28 3.86 12.41 2.28
CA HIS A 28 5.32 12.40 2.44
C HIS A 28 6.08 11.81 1.23
N HIS A 29 5.64 12.14 0.00
CA HIS A 29 6.18 11.58 -1.25
C HIS A 29 6.07 10.04 -1.39
N MET A 30 5.17 9.42 -0.63
CA MET A 30 4.86 8.00 -0.66
C MET A 30 3.40 7.76 -1.01
N SER A 31 3.07 6.54 -1.42
CA SER A 31 1.69 6.13 -1.68
C SER A 31 0.96 5.90 -0.37
N SER A 32 -0.30 6.35 -0.32
CA SER A 32 -1.20 6.13 0.81
C SER A 32 -2.54 5.60 0.31
N PHE A 33 -3.16 4.71 1.08
CA PHE A 33 -4.54 4.26 0.83
C PHE A 33 -5.33 4.13 2.12
N THR A 34 -6.63 4.33 2.03
CA THR A 34 -7.60 4.15 3.13
C THR A 34 -8.50 2.98 2.83
N ILE A 35 -8.72 2.11 3.83
CA ILE A 35 -9.64 0.97 3.72
C ILE A 35 -11.08 1.43 3.96
N LEU A 36 -11.99 1.04 3.08
CA LEU A 36 -13.42 1.41 3.11
C LEU A 36 -14.11 0.96 4.39
N GLU A 37 -13.88 -0.28 4.81
CA GLU A 37 -14.62 -0.88 5.92
C GLU A 37 -14.17 -0.37 7.29
N THR A 38 -12.92 0.10 7.42
CA THR A 38 -12.34 0.49 8.72
C THR A 38 -11.95 1.97 8.79
N ASN A 39 -11.95 2.67 7.66
CA ASN A 39 -11.40 4.02 7.51
C ASN A 39 -9.92 4.15 7.96
N GLU A 40 -9.20 3.02 8.03
CA GLU A 40 -7.79 3.03 8.38
C GLU A 40 -6.92 3.43 7.19
N ARG A 41 -6.06 4.42 7.39
CA ARG A 41 -5.06 4.85 6.42
C ARG A 41 -3.73 4.13 6.64
N TYR A 42 -3.10 3.76 5.52
CA TYR A 42 -1.80 3.11 5.44
C TYR A 42 -0.91 3.84 4.42
N VAL A 43 0.36 4.07 4.77
CA VAL A 43 1.33 4.76 3.93
C VAL A 43 2.54 3.85 3.71
N PHE A 44 3.02 3.78 2.47
CA PHE A 44 4.14 2.92 2.10
C PHE A 44 4.83 3.39 0.81
N ALA A 45 6.06 2.96 0.59
CA ALA A 45 6.87 3.31 -0.58
C ALA A 45 6.97 2.13 -1.57
N PRO A 46 5.97 1.91 -2.44
CA PRO A 46 5.95 0.82 -3.41
C PRO A 46 7.05 0.94 -4.47
N TYR A 47 7.53 -0.20 -4.93
CA TYR A 47 8.34 -0.31 -6.14
C TYR A 47 7.44 -0.56 -7.37
N THR A 48 7.74 0.15 -8.45
CA THR A 48 7.23 -0.14 -9.79
C THR A 48 8.12 -1.20 -10.43
N SER A 49 7.54 -2.28 -10.94
CA SER A 49 8.27 -3.41 -11.55
C SER A 49 7.37 -4.23 -12.48
N ASP A 50 7.95 -5.22 -13.16
CA ASP A 50 7.18 -6.14 -14.00
C ASP A 50 6.10 -6.92 -13.22
N LEU A 51 6.27 -7.10 -11.90
CA LEU A 51 5.27 -7.75 -11.03
C LEU A 51 3.96 -6.96 -10.88
N ASN A 52 4.00 -5.67 -11.20
CA ASN A 52 2.83 -4.80 -11.27
C ASN A 52 2.61 -4.22 -12.67
N GLU A 53 3.11 -4.91 -13.71
CA GLU A 53 3.03 -4.47 -15.11
C GLU A 53 3.57 -3.02 -15.28
N ASN A 54 4.59 -2.65 -14.49
CA ASN A 54 5.19 -1.32 -14.43
C ASN A 54 4.20 -0.18 -14.10
N ASN A 55 3.14 -0.48 -13.34
CA ASN A 55 2.17 0.51 -12.89
C ASN A 55 2.50 1.02 -11.48
N SER A 56 2.69 2.34 -11.33
CA SER A 56 2.81 2.97 -10.00
C SER A 56 1.50 2.82 -9.21
N PHE A 57 1.60 2.48 -7.92
CA PHE A 57 0.43 2.17 -7.09
C PHE A 57 -0.55 3.35 -6.99
N ASP A 58 -0.03 4.55 -6.71
CA ASP A 58 -0.80 5.78 -6.51
C ASP A 58 -1.57 6.24 -7.76
N LEU A 59 -1.09 5.89 -8.95
CA LEU A 59 -1.73 6.23 -10.22
C LEU A 59 -2.66 5.11 -10.73
N PHE A 60 -2.41 3.86 -10.33
CA PHE A 60 -3.07 2.70 -10.91
C PHE A 60 -4.15 2.09 -10.03
N ALA A 61 -3.93 2.03 -8.72
CA ALA A 61 -4.96 1.59 -7.79
C ALA A 61 -6.12 2.61 -7.82
N LYS A 62 -7.34 2.16 -7.50
CA LYS A 62 -8.51 3.05 -7.40
C LYS A 62 -9.49 2.57 -6.33
N LYS A 63 -10.42 3.46 -5.96
CA LYS A 63 -11.56 3.13 -5.11
C LYS A 63 -12.28 1.87 -5.59
N GLY A 64 -12.55 0.95 -4.67
CA GLY A 64 -13.22 -0.33 -4.92
C GLY A 64 -12.28 -1.51 -5.19
N ASP A 65 -11.01 -1.27 -5.53
CA ASP A 65 -10.01 -2.33 -5.67
C ASP A 65 -9.73 -2.98 -4.31
N LEU A 66 -9.39 -4.28 -4.31
CA LEU A 66 -9.10 -5.02 -3.08
C LEU A 66 -7.60 -5.07 -2.84
N VAL A 67 -7.17 -4.74 -1.62
CA VAL A 67 -5.78 -4.91 -1.20
C VAL A 67 -5.63 -5.97 -0.13
N VAL A 68 -4.54 -6.74 -0.20
CA VAL A 68 -4.22 -7.81 0.76
C VAL A 68 -2.73 -7.82 1.09
N LYS A 69 -2.39 -7.75 2.38
CA LYS A 69 -1.03 -7.91 2.90
C LYS A 69 -1.09 -8.60 4.26
N LYS A 70 -0.18 -9.57 4.49
CA LYS A 70 0.03 -10.13 5.84
C LYS A 70 0.90 -9.17 6.66
N SER A 71 0.75 -9.20 7.98
CA SER A 71 1.68 -8.55 8.91
C SER A 71 3.13 -8.93 8.58
N TYR A 72 4.02 -7.94 8.54
CA TYR A 72 5.46 -8.03 8.21
C TYR A 72 5.82 -8.65 6.84
N SER A 73 4.84 -8.97 5.98
CA SER A 73 5.08 -9.32 4.58
C SER A 73 5.76 -8.16 3.86
N ASP A 74 6.71 -8.44 2.98
CA ASP A 74 7.39 -7.46 2.11
C ASP A 74 6.57 -7.04 0.89
N THR A 75 5.42 -7.69 0.69
CA THR A 75 4.58 -7.53 -0.50
C THR A 75 3.14 -7.20 -0.11
N LEU A 76 2.58 -6.20 -0.79
CA LEU A 76 1.15 -5.87 -0.84
C LEU A 76 0.57 -6.35 -2.17
N LYS A 77 -0.55 -7.07 -2.12
CA LYS A 77 -1.30 -7.50 -3.32
C LYS A 77 -2.41 -6.49 -3.61
N LEU A 78 -2.49 -6.02 -4.85
CA LEU A 78 -3.63 -5.27 -5.38
C LEU A 78 -4.41 -6.19 -6.33
N ILE A 79 -5.67 -6.45 -6.01
CA ILE A 79 -6.58 -7.28 -6.80
C ILE A 79 -7.54 -6.36 -7.54
N LYS A 80 -7.48 -6.40 -8.86
CA LYS A 80 -8.20 -5.52 -9.78
C LYS A 80 -8.94 -6.38 -10.80
N GLY A 81 -10.24 -6.59 -10.59
CA GLY A 81 -11.01 -7.59 -11.34
C GLY A 81 -10.42 -8.99 -11.12
N ASN A 82 -10.03 -9.66 -12.20
CA ASN A 82 -9.45 -11.01 -12.17
C ASN A 82 -7.91 -11.02 -12.14
N LYS A 83 -7.26 -9.85 -12.10
CA LYS A 83 -5.80 -9.73 -12.06
C LYS A 83 -5.31 -9.36 -10.67
N THR A 84 -4.13 -9.87 -10.33
CA THR A 84 -3.40 -9.52 -9.10
C THR A 84 -2.07 -8.88 -9.48
N TYR A 85 -1.80 -7.72 -8.90
CA TYR A 85 -0.57 -6.96 -9.06
C TYR A 85 0.18 -6.98 -7.73
N LEU A 86 1.49 -7.24 -7.77
CA LEU A 86 2.30 -7.35 -6.57
C LEU A 86 3.16 -6.10 -6.40
N TYR A 87 3.10 -5.52 -5.21
CA TYR A 87 3.86 -4.35 -4.83
C TYR A 87 4.77 -4.69 -3.66
N THR A 88 6.03 -4.98 -3.95
CA THR A 88 7.10 -4.89 -2.96
C THR A 88 7.37 -3.44 -2.63
N PHE A 89 7.99 -3.15 -1.48
CA PHE A 89 8.19 -1.77 -1.04
C PHE A 89 9.49 -1.57 -0.27
N ARG A 90 9.96 -0.32 -0.26
CA ARG A 90 11.17 0.06 0.47
C ARG A 90 10.94 -0.07 1.97
N LYS A 91 11.87 -0.73 2.67
CA LYS A 91 11.94 -0.65 4.13
C LYS A 91 12.46 0.73 4.53
N ILE A 92 11.71 1.41 5.38
CA ILE A 92 12.17 2.65 6.01
C ILE A 92 12.86 2.20 7.28
N ASN A 93 14.20 2.16 7.26
CA ASN A 93 14.97 1.78 8.43
C ASN A 93 14.79 2.84 9.55
N GLN A 94 14.67 2.36 10.79
CA GLN A 94 14.87 3.13 12.01
C GLN A 94 16.35 3.50 12.16
#